data_AF-A0A2V9LT54-F1
#
_entry.id   AF-A0A2V9LT54-F1
#
_cell.length_a   1.000
_cell.length_b   1.000
_cell.length_c   1.000
_cell.angle_alpha   90.00
_cell.angle_beta   90.00
_cell.angle_gamma   90.00
#
_symmetry.space_group_name_H-M   'P 1'
#
loop_
_entity.id
_entity.type
_entity.pdbx_description
1 polymer ?
#
loop_
_entity_poly.entity_id
_entity_poly.type
_entity_poly.pdbx_seq_one_letter_code
_entity_poly.pdbx_strand_id
1 'polypeptide(L)'
;MREIADSDRIRRFMAHLGLEDDAETRVYFTGGATAVLLDWRQSTIDVDILIVPENDRLLRAIPRLKEELRINVELTSPQDFIPVPPGWESRSLFIGSEGKIAFYQTSLVEGLRRTVEWFRSYLTI
;
A
#
# COMPACT_ATOMS: atom_id res chain seq x y z
N MET A 1 -13.22 -12.88 -12.73
CA MET A 1 -11.76 -12.66 -12.80
C MET A 1 -11.51 -11.25 -12.31
N ARG A 2 -10.68 -11.06 -11.28
CA ARG A 2 -10.38 -9.72 -10.76
C ARG A 2 -9.56 -8.94 -11.78
N GLU A 3 -9.80 -7.64 -11.89
CA GLU A 3 -9.14 -6.77 -12.85
C GLU A 3 -7.81 -6.25 -12.26
N ILE A 4 -6.86 -5.88 -13.13
CA ILE A 4 -5.60 -5.26 -12.70
C ILE A 4 -5.88 -3.92 -11.99
N ALA A 5 -5.10 -3.64 -10.94
CA ALA A 5 -5.19 -2.40 -10.18
C ALA A 5 -4.12 -1.41 -10.65
N ASP A 6 -4.55 -0.30 -11.25
CA ASP A 6 -3.73 0.88 -11.57
C ASP A 6 -3.80 1.92 -10.44
N SER A 7 -3.08 3.04 -10.60
CA SER A 7 -3.04 4.11 -9.60
C SER A 7 -4.44 4.66 -9.26
N ASP A 8 -5.30 4.85 -10.26
CA ASP A 8 -6.65 5.38 -10.08
C ASP A 8 -7.53 4.42 -9.26
N ARG A 9 -7.47 3.11 -9.55
CA ARG A 9 -8.21 2.09 -8.80
C ARG A 9 -7.71 1.97 -7.37
N ILE A 10 -6.40 2.06 -7.14
CA ILE A 10 -5.83 2.05 -5.79
C ILE A 10 -6.30 3.28 -5.01
N ARG A 11 -6.33 4.47 -5.63
CA ARG A 11 -6.85 5.68 -5.00
C ARG A 11 -8.36 5.61 -4.71
N ARG A 12 -9.15 5.02 -5.62
CA ARG A 12 -10.57 4.75 -5.35
C ARG A 12 -10.76 3.79 -4.18
N PHE A 13 -9.91 2.77 -4.05
CA PHE A 13 -9.90 1.88 -2.90
C PHE A 13 -9.59 2.64 -1.61
N MET A 14 -8.57 3.51 -1.59
CA MET A 14 -8.27 4.35 -0.43
C MET A 14 -9.49 5.18 -0.01
N ALA A 15 -10.12 5.87 -0.97
CA ALA A 15 -11.28 6.70 -0.72
C ALA A 15 -12.46 5.89 -0.16
N HIS A 16 -12.77 4.72 -0.72
CA HIS A 16 -13.88 3.88 -0.22
C HIS A 16 -13.56 3.26 1.14
N LEU A 17 -12.32 2.85 1.39
CA LEU A 17 -11.91 2.33 2.69
C LEU A 17 -12.00 3.42 3.76
N GLY A 18 -11.63 4.65 3.43
CA GLY A 18 -11.76 5.82 4.29
C GLY A 18 -13.19 6.35 4.47
N LEU A 19 -14.21 5.65 3.95
CA LEU A 19 -15.61 5.86 4.33
C LEU A 19 -16.09 4.86 5.40
N GLU A 20 -15.30 3.80 5.63
CA GLU A 20 -15.63 2.70 6.54
C GLU A 20 -15.01 2.91 7.94
N ASP A 21 -14.21 3.95 8.13
CA ASP A 21 -13.46 4.19 9.35
C ASP A 21 -14.35 4.61 10.53
N ASP A 22 -13.93 4.18 11.71
CA ASP A 22 -14.49 4.61 12.99
C ASP A 22 -13.42 5.09 13.99
N ALA A 23 -12.16 4.72 13.77
CA ALA A 23 -11.02 5.03 14.62
C ALA A 23 -9.76 5.38 13.80
N GLU A 24 -8.84 6.14 14.41
CA GLU A 24 -7.54 6.46 13.81
C GLU A 24 -6.76 5.18 13.50
N THR A 25 -6.45 4.98 12.22
CA THR A 25 -5.81 3.76 11.73
C THR A 25 -4.77 4.09 10.67
N ARG A 26 -3.68 3.33 10.64
CA ARG A 26 -2.66 3.39 9.59
C ARG A 26 -2.81 2.20 8.67
N VAL A 27 -2.81 2.46 7.37
CA VAL A 27 -2.82 1.41 6.34
C VAL A 27 -1.52 1.49 5.56
N TYR A 28 -0.75 0.42 5.55
CA TYR A 28 0.52 0.32 4.84
C TYR A 28 0.34 -0.50 3.57
N PHE A 29 0.54 0.13 2.40
CA PHE A 29 0.69 -0.61 1.15
C PHE A 29 2.06 -1.26 1.10
N THR A 30 2.11 -2.51 0.67
CA THR A 30 3.34 -3.27 0.40
C THR A 30 3.35 -3.81 -1.04
N GLY A 31 4.41 -4.52 -1.41
CA GLY A 31 4.49 -5.27 -2.65
C GLY A 31 4.20 -4.45 -3.92
N GLY A 32 3.34 -4.99 -4.76
CA GLY A 32 3.07 -4.48 -6.10
C GLY A 32 2.36 -3.13 -6.14
N ALA A 33 1.41 -2.89 -5.22
CA ALA A 33 0.67 -1.63 -5.13
C ALA A 33 1.59 -0.45 -4.83
N THR A 34 2.61 -0.69 -4.01
CA THR A 34 3.64 0.30 -3.73
C THR A 34 4.37 0.76 -5.00
N ALA A 35 4.78 -0.17 -5.86
CA ALA A 35 5.46 0.16 -7.11
C ALA A 35 4.56 0.95 -8.09
N VAL A 36 3.24 0.73 -8.02
CA VAL A 36 2.27 1.51 -8.82
C VAL A 36 2.15 2.94 -8.29
N LEU A 37 2.06 3.13 -6.97
CA LEU A 37 1.93 4.47 -6.37
C LEU A 37 3.19 5.33 -6.49
N LEU A 38 4.35 4.71 -6.73
CA LEU A 38 5.61 5.38 -7.06
C LEU A 38 5.82 5.59 -8.58
N ASP A 39 4.85 5.25 -9.42
CA ASP A 39 4.94 5.31 -10.89
C ASP A 39 6.07 4.45 -11.49
N TRP A 40 6.53 3.41 -10.80
CA TRP A 40 7.54 2.47 -11.35
C TRP A 40 6.94 1.47 -12.31
N ARG A 41 5.65 1.18 -12.15
CA ARG A 41 4.88 0.34 -13.05
C ARG A 41 3.45 0.84 -13.11
N GLN A 42 2.76 0.51 -14.18
CA GLN A 42 1.41 1.04 -14.45
C GLN A 42 0.31 0.32 -13.65
N SER A 43 0.51 -0.93 -13.26
CA SER A 43 -0.52 -1.72 -12.56
C SER A 43 0.04 -2.88 -11.74
N THR A 44 -0.82 -3.46 -10.88
CA THR A 44 -0.58 -4.64 -10.04
C THR A 44 -1.74 -5.62 -10.14
N ILE A 45 -1.48 -6.92 -9.88
CA ILE A 45 -2.55 -7.93 -9.76
C ILE A 45 -3.21 -7.78 -8.38
N ASP A 46 -2.39 -7.63 -7.34
CA ASP A 46 -2.81 -7.61 -5.95
C ASP A 46 -2.45 -6.28 -5.28
N VAL A 47 -3.35 -5.82 -4.42
CA VAL A 47 -3.19 -4.66 -3.55
C VAL A 47 -2.94 -5.17 -2.13
N ASP A 48 -1.68 -5.32 -1.78
CA ASP A 48 -1.25 -5.83 -0.48
C ASP A 48 -1.28 -4.70 0.57
N ILE A 49 -2.00 -4.92 1.67
CA ILE A 49 -2.10 -3.96 2.76
C ILE A 49 -1.90 -4.58 4.14
N LEU A 50 -1.39 -3.77 5.07
CA LEU A 50 -1.41 -4.03 6.51
C LEU A 50 -2.18 -2.91 7.23
N ILE A 51 -3.05 -3.27 8.15
CA ILE A 51 -3.87 -2.34 8.94
C ILE A 51 -3.35 -2.31 10.39
N VAL A 52 -3.03 -1.12 10.91
CA VAL A 52 -2.46 -0.95 12.26
C VAL A 52 -3.10 0.26 12.99
N PRO A 53 -3.70 0.08 14.17
CA PRO A 53 -4.04 -1.21 14.78
C PRO A 53 -5.05 -1.98 13.90
N GLU A 54 -5.17 -3.29 14.12
CA GLU A 54 -6.20 -4.08 13.43
C GLU A 54 -7.58 -3.47 13.69
N ASN A 55 -8.38 -3.31 12.62
CA ASN A 55 -9.70 -2.71 12.69
C ASN A 55 -10.74 -3.63 12.04
N ASP A 56 -11.52 -4.27 12.89
CA ASP A 56 -12.64 -5.16 12.57
C ASP A 56 -13.60 -4.63 11.51
N ARG A 57 -13.91 -3.33 11.53
CA ARG A 57 -14.83 -2.71 10.58
C ARG A 57 -14.21 -2.63 9.20
N LEU A 58 -12.94 -2.22 9.12
CA LEU A 58 -12.18 -2.19 7.87
C LEU A 58 -12.02 -3.61 7.31
N LEU A 59 -11.69 -4.58 8.16
CA LEU A 59 -11.56 -5.99 7.76
C LEU A 59 -12.86 -6.54 7.16
N ARG A 60 -14.02 -6.21 7.75
CA ARG A 60 -15.33 -6.60 7.23
C ARG A 60 -15.69 -5.89 5.92
N ALA A 61 -15.17 -4.68 5.68
CA ALA A 61 -15.42 -3.95 4.44
C ALA A 61 -14.63 -4.50 3.24
N ILE A 62 -13.42 -5.02 3.46
CA ILE A 62 -12.53 -5.47 2.37
C ILE A 62 -13.19 -6.45 1.39
N PRO A 63 -13.86 -7.55 1.81
CA PRO A 63 -14.51 -8.46 0.86
C PRO A 63 -15.50 -7.76 -0.06
N ARG A 64 -16.31 -6.84 0.48
CA ARG A 64 -17.27 -6.06 -0.31
C ARG A 64 -16.55 -5.12 -1.28
N LEU A 65 -15.55 -4.38 -0.81
CA LEU A 65 -14.78 -3.45 -1.64
C LEU A 65 -14.02 -4.15 -2.78
N LYS A 66 -13.49 -5.36 -2.55
CA LYS A 66 -12.85 -6.18 -3.59
C LYS A 66 -13.81 -6.45 -4.76
N GLU A 67 -15.07 -6.73 -4.47
CA GLU A 67 -16.07 -7.03 -5.48
C GLU A 67 -16.61 -5.74 -6.15
N GLU A 68 -16.90 -4.69 -5.38
CA GLU A 68 -17.40 -3.41 -5.89
C GLU A 68 -16.37 -2.72 -6.80
N LEU A 69 -15.10 -2.71 -6.41
CA LEU A 69 -14.01 -2.07 -7.15
C LEU A 69 -13.31 -3.01 -8.14
N ARG A 70 -13.67 -4.30 -8.13
CA ARG A 70 -13.11 -5.36 -8.98
C ARG A 70 -11.58 -5.49 -8.90
N ILE A 71 -11.00 -5.27 -7.72
CA ILE A 71 -9.56 -5.44 -7.45
C ILE A 71 -9.31 -6.60 -6.49
N ASN A 72 -8.11 -7.18 -6.50
CA ASN A 72 -7.68 -8.07 -5.43
C ASN A 72 -6.98 -7.28 -4.33
N VAL A 73 -7.40 -7.48 -3.08
CA VAL A 73 -6.78 -6.90 -1.88
C VAL A 73 -6.35 -8.04 -0.98
N GLU A 74 -5.11 -8.06 -0.52
CA GLU A 74 -4.57 -9.08 0.37
C GLU A 74 -4.08 -8.44 1.67
N LEU A 75 -4.36 -9.12 2.79
CA LEU A 75 -3.90 -8.69 4.11
C LEU A 75 -2.52 -9.29 4.34
N THR A 76 -1.50 -8.51 4.01
CA THR A 76 -0.12 -8.98 3.99
C THR A 76 0.80 -7.93 4.61
N SER A 77 1.63 -8.36 5.55
CA SER A 77 2.65 -7.53 6.17
C SER A 77 3.89 -7.46 5.29
N PRO A 78 4.63 -6.34 5.28
CA PRO A 78 5.98 -6.29 4.71
C PRO A 78 6.91 -7.41 5.23
N GLN A 79 6.69 -7.85 6.48
CA GLN A 79 7.45 -8.91 7.15
C GLN A 79 7.26 -10.29 6.52
N ASP A 80 6.15 -10.51 5.82
CA ASP A 80 5.84 -11.81 5.20
C ASP A 80 6.72 -12.09 3.98
N PHE A 81 7.33 -11.04 3.41
CA PHE A 81 8.20 -11.15 2.24
C PHE A 81 9.67 -11.19 2.62
N ILE A 82 10.10 -10.30 3.52
CA ILE A 82 11.50 -10.18 3.93
C ILE A 82 11.60 -9.67 5.38
N PRO A 83 12.75 -9.84 6.04
CA PRO A 83 13.03 -9.16 7.29
C PRO A 83 12.96 -7.64 7.13
N VAL A 84 12.14 -6.97 7.96
CA VAL A 84 12.09 -5.51 8.02
C VAL A 84 12.85 -5.00 9.25
N PRO A 85 13.62 -3.91 9.13
CA PRO A 85 14.32 -3.34 10.26
C PRO A 85 13.34 -2.75 11.29
N PRO A 86 13.64 -2.79 12.60
CA PRO A 86 12.81 -2.17 13.63
C PRO A 86 12.47 -0.71 13.33
N GLY A 87 11.23 -0.28 13.60
CA GLY A 87 10.76 1.08 13.35
C GLY A 87 10.52 1.41 11.87
N TRP A 88 10.30 0.39 11.03
CA TRP A 88 9.95 0.58 9.61
C TRP A 88 8.62 1.34 9.45
N GLU A 89 7.72 1.22 10.43
CA GLU A 89 6.44 1.89 10.50
C GLU A 89 6.61 3.41 10.47
N SER A 90 7.55 3.93 11.28
CA SER A 90 7.85 5.36 11.37
C SER A 90 8.68 5.88 10.20
N ARG A 91 9.36 5.00 9.46
CA ARG A 91 10.12 5.34 8.25
C ARG A 91 9.31 5.18 6.97
N SER A 92 8.09 4.66 7.07
CA SER A 92 7.20 4.47 5.93
C SER A 92 6.73 5.83 5.42
N LEU A 93 6.61 5.96 4.11
CA LEU A 93 6.31 7.25 3.47
C LEU A 93 4.82 7.50 3.51
N PHE A 94 4.42 8.69 3.95
CA PHE A 94 3.03 9.10 3.94
C PHE A 94 2.55 9.35 2.51
N ILE A 95 1.40 8.78 2.15
CA ILE A 95 0.79 8.91 0.83
C ILE A 95 -0.33 9.96 0.87
N GLY A 96 -1.16 9.91 1.91
CA GLY A 96 -2.36 10.72 2.05
C GLY A 96 -3.28 10.16 3.14
N SER A 97 -4.40 10.85 3.38
CA SER A 97 -5.42 10.42 4.34
C SER A 97 -6.80 10.43 3.70
N GLU A 98 -7.64 9.47 4.08
CA GLU A 98 -9.07 9.41 3.77
C GLU A 98 -9.81 9.10 5.08
N GLY A 99 -10.74 9.96 5.48
CA GLY A 99 -11.36 9.85 6.81
C GLY A 99 -10.33 9.90 7.94
N LYS A 100 -10.43 8.97 8.91
CA LYS A 100 -9.44 8.78 9.98
C LYS A 100 -8.30 7.81 9.59
N ILE A 101 -8.23 7.39 8.33
CA ILE A 101 -7.18 6.48 7.86
C ILE A 101 -6.04 7.27 7.27
N ALA A 102 -4.83 7.04 7.77
CA ALA A 102 -3.60 7.52 7.17
C ALA A 102 -2.95 6.40 6.36
N PHE A 103 -2.67 6.65 5.08
CA PHE A 103 -2.08 5.69 4.16
C PHE A 103 -0.58 5.91 4.03
N TYR A 104 0.14 4.81 4.08
CA TYR A 104 1.59 4.79 4.02
C TYR A 104 2.07 3.76 3.01
N GLN A 105 3.25 4.02 2.49
CA GLN A 105 4.02 3.09 1.72
C GLN A 105 5.14 2.53 2.60
N THR A 106 5.29 1.21 2.67
CA THR A 106 6.38 0.62 3.46
C THR A 106 7.75 1.15 3.03
N SER A 107 8.61 1.42 4.03
CA SER A 107 9.98 1.88 3.83
C SER A 107 10.85 0.90 3.02
N LEU A 108 10.41 -0.34 2.82
CA LEU A 108 11.16 -1.33 2.06
C LEU A 108 11.40 -0.88 0.62
N VAL A 109 10.33 -0.49 -0.09
CA VAL A 109 10.46 -0.12 -1.50
C VAL A 109 11.23 1.19 -1.63
N GLU A 110 11.17 2.06 -0.64
CA GLU A 110 12.03 3.25 -0.58
C GLU A 110 13.52 2.90 -0.47
N GLY A 111 13.88 1.89 0.33
CA GLY A 111 15.25 1.39 0.38
C GLY A 111 15.75 0.88 -0.98
N LEU A 112 14.89 0.17 -1.71
CA LEU A 112 15.16 -0.26 -3.08
C LEU A 112 15.27 0.93 -4.05
N ARG A 113 14.38 1.93 -3.92
CA ARG A 113 14.42 3.16 -4.74
C ARG A 113 15.76 3.83 -4.65
N ARG A 114 16.19 4.13 -3.42
CA ARG A 114 17.44 4.83 -3.14
C ARG A 114 18.64 4.05 -3.64
N THR A 115 18.59 2.72 -3.53
CA THR A 115 19.64 1.84 -4.06
C THR A 115 19.70 1.93 -5.59
N VAL A 116 18.56 1.80 -6.28
CA VAL A 116 18.48 1.88 -7.75
C VAL A 116 18.88 3.26 -8.25
N GLU A 117 18.41 4.34 -7.62
CA GLU A 117 18.77 5.71 -7.96
C GLU A 117 20.26 5.98 -7.74
N TRP A 118 20.83 5.46 -6.64
CA TRP A 118 22.26 5.52 -6.39
C TRP A 118 23.06 4.81 -7.49
N PHE A 119 22.68 3.58 -7.87
CA PHE A 119 23.31 2.87 -8.99
C PHE A 119 23.18 3.63 -10.31
N ARG A 120 22.01 4.21 -10.61
CA ARG A 120 21.81 5.05 -11.80
C ARG A 120 22.74 6.27 -11.79
N SER A 121 22.85 6.96 -10.66
CA SER A 121 23.75 8.10 -10.51
C SER A 121 25.23 7.74 -10.64
N TYR A 122 25.60 6.50 -10.28
CA TYR A 122 26.97 5.99 -10.34
C TYR A 122 27.36 5.49 -11.74
N LEU A 123 26.40 4.96 -12.50
CA LEU A 123 26.60 4.44 -13.86
C LEU A 123 26.41 5.49 -14.95
N THR A 124 25.92 6.68 -14.61
CA THR A 124 25.84 7.81 -15.54
C THR A 124 27.17 8.58 -15.48
N ILE A 125 28.13 8.15 -16.30
CA ILE A 125 29.19 9.01 -16.85
C ILE A 125 28.60 9.74 -18.06
#